data_AF-A0A9E5QYC5-F1
#
_entry.id   AF-A0A9E5QYC5-F1
#
_cell.length_a   1.000
_cell.length_b   1.000
_cell.length_c   1.000
_cell.angle_alpha   90.00
_cell.angle_beta   90.00
_cell.angle_gamma   90.00
#
_symmetry.space_group_name_H-M   'P 1'
#
loop_
_entity.id
_entity.type
_entity.pdbx_description
1 polymer ?
#
loop_
_entity_poly.entity_id
_entity_poly.type
_entity_poly.pdbx_seq_one_letter_code
_entity_poly.pdbx_strand_id
1 'polypeptide(L)' 'MNRFEELRELVMGLEGDFDKFYNKDNQAAGTRVRKGMQDLKNLAQDIRKQVQDMKNSRGEGEES' A
#
# COMPACT_ATOMS: atom_id res chain seq x y z
N MET A 1 -5.21 8.57 -11.24
CA MET A 1 -4.17 7.53 -11.08
C MET A 1 -4.85 6.24 -10.67
N ASN A 2 -4.39 5.10 -11.18
CA ASN A 2 -4.97 3.81 -10.85
C ASN A 2 -4.41 3.35 -9.50
N ARG A 3 -5.25 3.29 -8.46
CA ARG A 3 -4.86 2.87 -7.10
C ARG A 3 -4.19 1.50 -7.05
N PHE A 4 -4.57 0.61 -7.96
CA PHE A 4 -3.95 -0.70 -8.09
C PHE A 4 -2.49 -0.60 -8.57
N GLU A 5 -2.21 0.32 -9.50
CA GLU A 5 -0.84 0.50 -10.01
C GLU A 5 0.06 1.08 -8.91
N GLU A 6 -0.43 2.04 -8.12
CA GLU A 6 0.31 2.59 -6.96
C GLU A 6 0.72 1.49 -5.95
N LEU A 7 -0.21 0.58 -5.63
CA LEU A 7 0.06 -0.57 -4.76
C LEU A 7 1.12 -1.50 -5.38
N ARG A 8 0.97 -1.81 -6.67
CA ARG A 8 1.85 -2.71 -7.39
C ARG A 8 3.28 -2.15 -7.47
N GLU A 9 3.43 -0.88 -7.84
CA GLU A 9 4.73 -0.22 -7.93
C GLU A 9 5.45 -0.22 -6.57
N LEU A 10 4.73 0.06 -5.48
CA LEU A 10 5.31 0.04 -4.14
C LEU A 10 5.83 -1.35 -3.76
N VAL A 11 5.05 -2.41 -4.01
CA VAL A 11 5.45 -3.78 -3.70
C VAL A 11 6.63 -4.21 -4.57
N MET A 12 6.56 -3.98 -5.87
CA MET A 12 7.64 -4.33 -6.80
C MET A 12 8.94 -3.58 -6.49
N GLY A 13 8.85 -2.32 -6.07
CA GLY A 13 10.02 -1.53 -5.68
C GLY A 13 10.79 -2.06 -4.47
N LEU A 14 10.16 -2.90 -3.63
CA LEU A 14 10.78 -3.46 -2.43
C LEU A 14 11.44 -4.81 -2.65
N GLU A 15 11.20 -5.49 -3.78
CA GLU A 15 11.68 -6.86 -4.05
C GLU A 15 13.19 -7.02 -3.80
N GLY A 16 14.00 -6.10 -4.34
CA GLY A 16 15.45 -6.14 -4.17
C GLY A 16 15.92 -5.90 -2.73
N ASP A 17 15.16 -5.14 -1.94
CA ASP A 17 15.47 -4.93 -0.52
C ASP A 17 15.03 -6.12 0.34
N PHE A 18 13.95 -6.82 -0.03
CA PHE A 18 13.58 -8.10 0.57
C PHE A 18 14.69 -9.13 0.39
N ASP A 19 15.18 -9.35 -0.85
CA ASP A 19 16.29 -10.29 -1.10
C ASP A 19 17.53 -9.93 -0.27
N LYS A 20 17.95 -8.66 -0.31
CA LYS A 20 19.13 -8.19 0.43
C LYS A 20 18.98 -8.37 1.94
N PHE A 21 17.80 -8.13 2.50
CA PHE A 21 17.59 -8.28 3.94
C PHE A 21 17.53 -9.75 4.35
N TYR A 22 16.65 -10.55 3.74
CA TYR A 22 16.39 -11.93 4.17
C TYR A 22 17.49 -12.92 3.77
N ASN A 23 18.16 -12.71 2.63
CA ASN A 23 19.17 -13.64 2.12
C ASN A 23 20.61 -13.17 2.35
N LYS A 24 20.83 -11.87 2.58
CA LYS A 24 22.18 -11.27 2.68
C LYS A 24 22.41 -10.48 3.97
N ASP A 25 21.50 -10.57 4.94
CA ASP A 25 21.55 -9.92 6.26
C ASP A 25 21.82 -8.40 6.21
N ASN A 26 21.37 -7.73 5.14
CA ASN A 26 21.61 -6.30 4.92
C ASN A 26 20.67 -5.43 5.78
N GLN A 27 21.18 -4.89 6.88
CA GLN A 27 20.42 -4.07 7.83
C GLN A 27 19.82 -2.78 7.23
N ALA A 28 20.53 -2.16 6.28
CA ALA A 28 20.01 -0.96 5.60
C ALA A 28 18.84 -1.30 4.68
N ALA A 29 18.87 -2.46 4.02
CA ALA A 29 17.73 -2.97 3.26
C ALA A 29 16.55 -3.28 4.20
N GLY A 30 16.80 -3.85 5.39
CA GLY A 30 15.76 -4.05 6.41
C GLY A 30 15.06 -2.75 6.83
N THR A 31 15.82 -1.66 6.97
CA THR A 31 15.23 -0.33 7.25
C THR A 31 14.32 0.16 6.13
N ARG A 32 14.72 -0.06 4.87
CA ARG A 32 13.90 0.31 3.70
C ARG A 32 12.66 -0.56 3.57
N VAL A 33 12.77 -1.88 3.76
CA VAL A 33 11.61 -2.79 3.80
C VAL A 33 10.62 -2.34 4.87
N ARG A 34 11.08 -2.05 6.09
CA ARG A 34 10.20 -1.60 7.18
C ARG A 34 9.46 -0.31 6.82
N LYS A 35 10.16 0.68 6.23
CA LYS A 35 9.55 1.93 5.80
C LYS A 35 8.54 1.70 4.66
N GLY A 36 8.91 0.93 3.65
CA GLY A 36 8.02 0.61 2.53
C GLY A 36 6.76 -0.15 2.98
N MET A 37 6.86 -1.03 3.97
CA MET A 37 5.70 -1.70 4.57
C MET A 37 4.79 -0.73 5.35
N GLN A 38 5.37 0.28 5.98
CA GLN A 38 4.59 1.35 6.64
C GLN A 38 3.85 2.21 5.60
N ASP A 39 4.48 2.51 4.47
CA ASP A 39 3.86 3.23 3.36
C ASP A 39 2.73 2.40 2.73
N LEU A 40 2.94 1.08 2.56
CA LEU A 40 1.94 0.14 2.04
C LEU A 40 0.70 0.08 2.94
N LYS A 41 0.91 0.01 4.27
CA LYS A 41 -0.19 0.05 5.25
C LYS A 41 -1.02 1.33 5.08
N ASN A 42 -0.38 2.48 4.93
CA ASN A 42 -1.08 3.75 4.80
C ASN A 42 -1.87 3.80 3.48
N LEU A 43 -1.25 3.43 2.36
CA LEU A 43 -1.91 3.39 1.06
C LEU A 43 -3.12 2.44 1.07
N ALA A 44 -2.99 1.26 1.65
CA ALA A 44 -4.08 0.30 1.79
C ALA A 44 -5.24 0.86 2.65
N GLN A 45 -4.92 1.58 3.73
CA GLN A 45 -5.94 2.25 4.56
C GLN A 45 -6.68 3.34 3.79
N ASP A 46 -5.97 4.14 3.01
CA ASP A 46 -6.58 5.22 2.24
C ASP A 46 -7.48 4.69 1.11
N ILE A 47 -7.05 3.63 0.43
CA ILE A 47 -7.87 2.94 -0.58
C ILE A 47 -9.14 2.37 0.07
N ARG A 48 -9.02 1.71 1.24
CA ARG A 48 -10.18 1.18 1.97
C ARG A 48 -11.17 2.30 2.34
N LYS A 49 -10.68 3.42 2.86
CA LYS A 49 -11.53 4.57 3.21
C LYS A 49 -12.27 5.10 1.98
N GLN A 50 -11.55 5.32 0.88
CA GLN A 50 -12.15 5.78 -0.37
C GLN A 50 -13.26 4.85 -0.87
N VAL A 51 -13.05 3.53 -0.82
CA VAL A 51 -14.08 2.56 -1.19
C VAL A 51 -15.30 2.67 -0.28
N GLN A 52 -15.10 2.81 1.03
CA GLN A 52 -16.19 2.96 1.98
C GLN A 52 -16.96 4.27 1.75
N ASP A 53 -16.26 5.38 1.55
CA ASP A 53 -16.85 6.69 1.29
C ASP A 53 -17.68 6.66 0.00
N MET A 54 -17.15 6.04 -1.07
CA MET A 54 -17.89 5.84 -2.32
C MET A 54 -19.15 4.99 -2.16
N LYS A 55 -19.13 3.98 -1.27
CA LYS A 55 -20.34 3.20 -0.96
C LYS A 55 -21.37 4.05 -0.21
N ASN A 56 -20.92 4.83 0.78
CA ASN A 56 -21.80 5.68 1.58
C ASN A 56 -22.45 6.77 0.72
N SER A 57 -21.68 7.47 -0.13
CA SER A 57 -22.19 8.50 -1.04
C SER A 57 -23.13 7.96 -2.12
N ARG A 58 -23.06 6.66 -2.45
CA ARG A 58 -24.03 6.02 -3.35
C ARG A 58 -25.32 5.62 -2.63
N GLY A 59 -25.25 5.24 -1.36
CA GLY A 59 -26.42 4.90 -0.54
C GLY A 59 -27.30 6.11 -0.21
N GLU A 60 -26.71 7.29 -0.02
CA GLU A 60 -27.45 8.53 0.27
C GLU A 60 -28.34 9.00 -0.90
N GLY A 61 -28.06 8.58 -2.14
CA GLY A 61 -28.85 8.93 -3.33
C GLY A 61 -30.03 8.01 -3.64
N GLU A 62 -30.12 6.85 -2.99
CA GLU A 62 -31.22 5.88 -3.18
C GLU A 62 -32.34 6.04 -2.12
N GLU A 63 -32.08 6.77 -1.04
CA GLU A 63 -33.05 7.06 0.03
C GLU A 63 -33.73 8.45 -0.09
N SER A 64 -33.47 9.19 -1.18
CA SER A 64 -34.08 10.51 -1.47
C SER A 64 -35.18 10.47 -2.53
#